data_AF-V9DC48-F1
#
_entry.id   AF-V9DC48-F1
#
_cell.length_a   1.000
_cell.length_b   1.000
_cell.length_c   1.000
_cell.angle_alpha   90.00
_cell.angle_beta   90.00
_cell.angle_gamma   90.00
#
_symmetry.space_group_name_H-M   'P 1'
#
loop_
_entity.id
_entity.type
_entity.pdbx_description
1 polymer ?
#
loop_
_entity_poly.entity_id
_entity_poly.type
_entity_poly.pdbx_seq_one_letter_code
_entity_poly.pdbx_strand_id
1 'polypeptide(L)'
;MAATSGHHESTFAQKFMFVDLSITGTSPHHSEVLSHVRRNYHKRQRKEKIDRLRDISAVSSGPFADKIRLPSRRPQTTPLSERPTDDASSSGSVEGNGANSRRLAVSQGSCRHSVQPLLAHAGNSDPFCAYAIKIDPQINEVIAFYRDYTLPAQYHVPSRDWVSSASARLDWSICISTLQHPDLASAFVARAATIAAVIRPGLRSLAMRYRLRSIQQLRVKLLNNDRHGWSDLFLLQIIMLHKAEIVDKNLPAAATHAKVLQHLFQERQRMYGTIDYTLLQYALWSESQVCTIFMSPFTFDVEPDGWVAKAMQPIWASGLKELNSLPPWRALRAEAEEGLDKSVEGMDLRAFFVSRRTTLQTWLYFGLRGMPVSPLIMLWLSTTASVHQGRMIKHYLHAVCQVSEETCCHGEKSKRATSDVQCWYVQQYLILAEFIWTHHTSYKVEICGVDLFDVVPTLLRKLRAALEHDLDSSKYQNARVWALFVGAHTEWSIPKAKQPGSRAALSDEQNTRDENQKPEDYSKNDSRWFHCRLAIQIRQMGLTKWTEVRNIFQGFNHADVISPLGEKLINEVLGRY
;
A
#
# COMPACT_ATOMS: atom_id res chain seq x y z
N MET A 1 9.77 58.15 7.61
CA MET A 1 10.46 58.35 8.91
C MET A 1 10.79 56.97 9.48
N ALA A 2 12.02 56.81 9.96
CA ALA A 2 12.70 55.55 10.18
C ALA A 2 11.97 54.58 11.12
N ALA A 3 11.85 53.32 10.67
CA ALA A 3 11.48 52.17 11.50
C ALA A 3 12.68 51.23 11.56
N THR A 4 13.14 50.98 12.78
CA THR A 4 14.28 50.13 13.14
C THR A 4 13.99 48.65 12.86
N SER A 5 15.03 48.03 12.30
CA SER A 5 15.20 46.63 11.97
C SER A 5 15.12 45.69 13.17
N GLY A 6 14.43 44.55 12.99
CA GLY A 6 14.52 43.38 13.85
C GLY A 6 14.46 42.11 13.01
N HIS A 7 15.56 41.81 12.30
CA HIS A 7 15.78 40.53 11.66
C HIS A 7 16.06 39.46 12.73
N HIS A 8 15.16 38.50 12.91
CA HIS A 8 15.52 37.20 13.46
C HIS A 8 15.78 36.24 12.29
N GLU A 9 17.04 36.20 11.87
CA GLU A 9 17.56 35.19 10.96
C GLU A 9 17.56 33.82 11.65
N SER A 10 17.03 32.83 10.94
CA SER A 10 17.05 31.42 11.31
C SER A 10 18.49 30.87 11.16
N THR A 11 19.19 30.72 12.26
CA THR A 11 20.51 30.08 12.32
C THR A 11 20.42 28.56 12.21
N PHE A 12 20.18 28.01 11.01
CA PHE A 12 20.52 26.59 10.72
C PHE A 12 20.85 26.28 9.24
N ALA A 13 20.95 27.29 8.36
CA ALA A 13 21.15 27.08 6.92
C ALA A 13 22.62 27.03 6.45
N GLN A 14 23.63 27.08 7.32
CA GLN A 14 25.05 27.21 6.92
C GLN A 14 25.99 26.06 7.34
N LYS A 15 25.54 24.80 7.31
CA LYS A 15 26.44 23.64 7.60
C LYS A 15 26.48 22.54 6.54
N PHE A 16 26.42 22.93 5.26
CA PHE A 16 26.85 22.04 4.18
C PHE A 16 27.84 22.77 3.27
N MET A 17 29.13 22.43 3.42
CA MET A 17 30.14 22.77 2.41
C MET A 17 29.90 21.88 1.19
N PHE A 18 29.42 22.49 0.11
CA PHE A 18 29.70 21.97 -1.22
C PHE A 18 31.16 22.29 -1.52
N VAL A 19 31.99 21.26 -1.65
CA VAL A 19 33.30 21.43 -2.29
C VAL A 19 33.02 21.48 -3.79
N ASP A 20 33.15 22.66 -4.38
CA ASP A 20 33.16 22.85 -5.83
C ASP A 20 34.42 22.17 -6.38
N LEU A 21 34.24 21.01 -7.01
CA LEU A 21 35.31 20.18 -7.58
C LEU A 21 35.64 20.58 -9.03
N SER A 22 35.07 21.67 -9.55
CA SER A 22 35.32 22.10 -10.93
C SER A 22 36.53 23.03 -11.09
N ILE A 23 37.17 23.47 -10.00
CA ILE A 23 38.31 24.37 -10.03
C ILE A 23 39.43 23.83 -9.13
N THR A 24 40.29 22.96 -9.65
CA THR A 24 41.70 22.86 -9.25
C THR A 24 42.44 21.88 -10.14
N GLY A 25 43.41 22.40 -10.89
CA GLY A 25 44.33 21.61 -11.68
C GLY A 25 45.25 20.74 -10.82
N THR A 26 45.57 19.59 -11.39
CA THR A 26 46.74 18.70 -11.15
C THR A 26 47.78 19.22 -10.13
N SER A 27 47.51 19.03 -8.84
CA SER A 27 48.52 19.16 -7.77
C SER A 27 48.87 17.77 -7.20
N PRO A 28 50.16 17.44 -6.96
CA PRO A 28 50.60 16.11 -6.53
C PRO A 28 50.05 15.65 -5.17
N HIS A 29 49.50 16.56 -4.37
CA HIS A 29 49.00 16.27 -3.01
C HIS A 29 47.50 15.96 -2.93
N HIS A 30 46.81 15.88 -4.08
CA HIS A 30 45.36 15.68 -4.13
C HIS A 30 44.92 14.34 -3.52
N SER A 31 45.70 13.28 -3.70
CA SER A 31 45.41 11.96 -3.11
C SER A 31 45.58 11.95 -1.59
N GLU A 32 46.56 12.69 -1.06
CA GLU A 32 46.80 12.84 0.38
C GLU A 32 45.71 13.68 1.05
N VAL A 33 45.28 14.77 0.42
CA VAL A 33 44.17 15.59 0.93
C VAL A 33 42.87 14.80 0.93
N LEU A 34 42.55 14.07 -0.14
CA LEU A 34 41.37 13.20 -0.17
C LEU A 34 41.45 12.05 0.84
N SER A 35 42.63 11.45 1.03
CA SER A 35 42.85 10.41 2.05
C SER A 35 42.67 10.97 3.46
N HIS A 36 43.21 12.16 3.74
CA HIS A 36 43.06 12.86 5.01
C HIS A 36 41.60 13.24 5.29
N VAL A 37 40.90 13.78 4.29
CA VAL A 37 39.47 14.13 4.37
C VAL A 37 38.62 12.88 4.60
N ARG A 38 38.84 11.78 3.86
CA ARG A 38 38.11 10.52 4.07
C ARG A 38 38.39 9.91 5.45
N ARG A 39 39.65 9.93 5.90
CA ARG A 39 40.05 9.40 7.21
C ARG A 39 39.44 10.19 8.36
N ASN A 40 39.37 11.51 8.24
CA ASN A 40 38.77 12.37 9.26
C ASN A 40 37.24 12.44 9.16
N TYR A 41 36.66 12.22 7.98
CA TYR A 41 35.22 12.12 7.78
C TYR A 41 34.63 10.97 8.63
N HIS A 42 35.23 9.78 8.59
CA HIS A 42 34.76 8.65 9.39
C HIS A 42 34.92 8.86 10.90
N LYS A 43 36.00 9.52 11.33
CA LYS A 43 36.19 9.89 12.75
C LYS A 43 35.12 10.88 13.20
N ARG A 44 34.85 11.90 12.38
CA ARG A 44 33.81 12.91 12.64
C ARG A 44 32.42 12.29 12.65
N GLN A 45 32.09 11.43 11.69
CA GLN A 45 30.81 10.74 11.61
C GLN A 45 30.59 9.81 12.82
N ARG A 46 31.64 9.12 13.30
CA ARG A 46 31.56 8.34 14.55
C ARG A 46 31.32 9.23 15.76
N LYS A 47 32.02 10.37 15.86
CA LYS A 47 31.82 11.33 16.96
C LYS A 47 30.40 11.89 16.97
N GLU A 48 29.89 12.34 15.82
CA GLU A 48 28.51 12.82 15.67
C GLU A 48 27.48 11.73 16.00
N LYS A 49 27.75 10.46 15.67
CA LYS A 49 26.87 9.34 16.04
C LYS A 49 26.88 9.05 17.55
N ILE A 50 28.03 9.17 18.21
CA ILE A 50 28.17 9.02 19.67
C ILE A 50 27.48 10.18 20.39
N ASP A 51 27.67 11.42 19.90
CA ASP A 51 27.04 12.61 20.47
C ASP A 51 25.52 12.54 20.34
N ARG A 52 24.99 12.09 19.19
CA ARG A 52 23.54 11.81 19.02
C ARG A 52 23.01 10.76 19.99
N LEU A 53 23.76 9.70 20.27
CA LEU A 53 23.35 8.68 21.23
C LEU A 53 23.33 9.22 22.66
N ARG A 54 24.26 10.12 23.02
CA ARG A 54 24.26 10.82 24.30
C ARG A 54 23.09 11.79 24.42
N ASP A 55 22.75 12.52 23.36
CA ASP A 55 21.58 13.41 23.35
C ASP A 55 20.27 12.63 23.53
N ILE A 56 20.13 11.46 22.88
CA ILE A 56 18.97 10.58 23.06
C ILE A 56 18.90 10.03 24.50
N SER A 57 20.06 9.73 25.10
CA SER A 57 20.14 9.25 26.48
C SER A 57 19.80 10.34 27.50
N ALA A 58 20.13 11.61 27.20
CA ALA A 58 19.84 12.76 28.05
C ALA A 58 18.36 13.20 28.01
N VAL A 59 17.63 12.92 26.93
CA VAL A 59 16.20 13.24 26.80
C VAL A 59 15.29 12.23 27.53
N SER A 60 15.80 11.06 27.92
CA SER A 60 15.03 10.03 28.64
C SER A 60 14.80 10.34 30.13
N SER A 61 15.18 11.52 30.62
CA SER A 61 15.02 11.96 32.03
C SER A 61 13.94 13.04 32.22
N GLY A 62 13.02 13.22 31.25
CA GLY A 62 11.89 14.16 31.33
C GLY A 62 10.59 13.53 31.88
N PRO A 63 9.66 14.33 32.44
CA PRO A 63 8.54 13.89 33.29
C PRO A 63 7.37 13.21 32.56
N PHE A 64 7.57 12.71 31.34
CA PHE A 64 6.50 12.10 30.53
C PHE A 64 6.44 10.56 30.60
N ALA A 65 7.27 9.91 31.43
CA ALA A 65 7.30 8.46 31.57
C ALA A 65 6.13 7.84 32.37
N ASP A 66 5.21 8.64 32.92
CA ASP A 66 4.28 8.18 33.97
C ASP A 66 2.83 7.86 33.54
N LYS A 67 2.54 7.66 32.25
CA LYS A 67 1.16 7.34 31.80
C LYS A 67 1.03 6.19 30.82
N ILE A 68 1.68 5.06 31.12
CA ILE A 68 1.21 3.74 30.65
C ILE A 68 1.17 2.80 31.85
N ARG A 69 0.04 2.77 32.57
CA ARG A 69 -0.23 1.73 33.57
C ARG A 69 -0.63 0.44 32.86
N LEU A 70 0.32 -0.48 32.74
CA LEU A 70 0.04 -1.89 32.45
C LEU A 70 -0.53 -2.56 33.72
N PRO A 71 -1.44 -3.56 33.60
CA PRO A 71 -1.96 -4.27 34.75
C PRO A 71 -0.85 -5.13 35.36
N SER A 72 -0.40 -4.76 36.55
CA SER A 72 0.55 -5.52 37.36
C SER A 72 -0.12 -6.78 37.90
N ARG A 73 0.45 -7.93 37.55
CA ARG A 73 0.10 -9.26 38.04
C ARG A 73 0.56 -9.36 39.50
N ARG A 74 -0.38 -9.21 40.45
CA ARG A 74 -0.12 -9.49 41.87
C ARG A 74 0.21 -10.98 42.07
N PRO A 75 1.29 -11.33 42.79
CA PRO A 75 1.48 -12.67 43.34
C PRO A 75 0.43 -12.90 44.44
N GLN A 76 -0.37 -13.95 44.33
CA GLN A 76 -1.22 -14.40 45.42
C GLN A 76 -0.33 -15.03 46.50
N THR A 77 -0.24 -14.35 47.64
CA THR A 77 0.20 -14.93 48.92
C THR A 77 -0.88 -15.81 49.49
N THR A 78 -0.57 -17.09 49.68
CA THR A 78 -1.32 -18.06 50.46
C THR A 78 -1.31 -17.68 51.94
N PRO A 79 -2.44 -17.70 52.67
CA PRO A 79 -2.42 -17.83 54.11
C PRO A 79 -2.69 -19.28 54.53
N LEU A 80 -1.83 -19.77 55.40
CA LEU A 80 -1.98 -21.01 56.17
C LEU A 80 -2.77 -20.72 57.46
N SER A 81 -3.44 -21.76 57.96
CA SER A 81 -3.96 -21.96 59.31
C SER A 81 -5.39 -21.48 59.59
N GLU A 82 -6.31 -22.44 59.73
CA GLU A 82 -6.90 -22.83 61.03
C GLU A 82 -7.69 -24.15 60.90
N ARG A 83 -7.32 -25.14 61.73
CA ARG A 83 -8.17 -26.25 62.24
C ARG A 83 -8.95 -25.71 63.45
N PRO A 84 -10.01 -26.35 64.01
CA PRO A 84 -10.35 -27.79 64.06
C PRO A 84 -11.86 -28.04 63.73
N THR A 85 -12.53 -29.20 63.80
CA THR A 85 -12.55 -30.37 64.71
C THR A 85 -13.39 -31.48 64.05
N ASP A 86 -13.02 -32.73 64.36
CA ASP A 86 -13.86 -33.91 64.67
C ASP A 86 -14.59 -34.79 63.63
N ASP A 87 -14.35 -36.09 63.89
CA ASP A 87 -15.14 -37.31 63.65
C ASP A 87 -15.28 -37.88 62.23
N ALA A 88 -15.21 -39.19 61.97
CA ALA A 88 -14.82 -40.38 62.72
C ALA A 88 -14.91 -41.57 61.74
N SER A 89 -14.15 -42.66 61.97
CA SER A 89 -14.40 -44.02 61.43
C SER A 89 -14.07 -44.21 59.93
N SER A 90 -13.56 -45.33 59.39
CA SER A 90 -13.38 -46.72 59.82
C SER A 90 -12.53 -47.35 58.70
N SER A 91 -11.36 -47.92 59.01
CA SER A 91 -10.99 -49.35 58.87
C SER A 91 -11.01 -49.96 57.45
N GLY A 92 -9.95 -50.70 57.12
CA GLY A 92 -9.88 -51.53 55.91
C GLY A 92 -8.46 -51.82 55.41
N SER A 93 -7.71 -52.61 56.17
CA SER A 93 -6.45 -53.26 55.80
C SER A 93 -6.57 -54.17 54.56
N VAL A 94 -5.59 -54.17 53.65
CA VAL A 94 -5.08 -55.40 53.00
C VAL A 94 -3.59 -55.22 52.64
N GLU A 95 -2.77 -56.12 53.17
CA GLU A 95 -1.36 -56.35 52.88
C GLU A 95 -1.15 -56.93 51.47
N GLY A 96 0.04 -56.74 50.88
CA GLY A 96 0.35 -57.44 49.64
C GLY A 96 1.70 -57.13 48.99
N ASN A 97 2.77 -57.62 49.60
CA ASN A 97 3.98 -58.18 48.98
C ASN A 97 4.66 -57.54 47.76
N GLY A 98 5.98 -57.33 47.93
CA GLY A 98 6.92 -58.15 47.17
C GLY A 98 7.80 -57.45 46.14
N ALA A 99 8.97 -57.02 46.62
CA ALA A 99 10.28 -57.13 45.98
C ALA A 99 10.39 -57.04 44.43
N ASN A 100 11.07 -55.99 43.96
CA ASN A 100 12.31 -56.23 43.21
C ASN A 100 13.24 -55.00 43.22
N SER A 101 14.38 -55.21 43.87
CA SER A 101 15.53 -54.34 43.92
C SER A 101 16.34 -54.49 42.64
N ARG A 102 16.52 -53.40 41.87
CA ARG A 102 17.64 -53.25 40.93
C ARG A 102 18.26 -51.87 41.10
N ARG A 103 19.32 -51.83 41.90
CA ARG A 103 20.41 -50.84 41.76
C ARG A 103 21.22 -51.20 40.51
N LEU A 104 21.66 -50.17 39.78
CA LEU A 104 22.74 -50.07 38.77
C LEU A 104 22.28 -48.93 37.82
N ALA A 105 23.00 -47.86 37.50
CA ALA A 105 24.34 -47.41 37.80
C ALA A 105 24.33 -45.87 37.65
N VAL A 106 25.04 -45.17 38.53
CA VAL A 106 25.32 -43.74 38.41
C VAL A 106 26.34 -43.56 37.29
N SER A 107 25.89 -43.14 36.11
CA SER A 107 26.76 -42.62 35.05
C SER A 107 26.96 -41.13 35.32
N GLN A 108 28.07 -40.80 35.98
CA GLN A 108 28.64 -39.45 35.95
C GLN A 108 29.21 -39.21 34.55
N GLY A 109 28.33 -38.90 33.60
CA GLY A 109 28.69 -38.33 32.32
C GLY A 109 29.13 -36.88 32.53
N SER A 110 30.46 -36.67 32.53
CA SER A 110 31.10 -35.37 32.40
C SER A 110 30.50 -34.63 31.19
N CYS A 111 29.51 -33.77 31.44
CA CYS A 111 29.00 -32.85 30.44
C CYS A 111 30.04 -31.73 30.31
N ARG A 112 31.09 -32.02 29.52
CA ARG A 112 31.96 -30.98 28.97
C ARG A 112 31.05 -29.97 28.27
N HIS A 113 30.88 -28.81 28.89
CA HIS A 113 30.41 -27.62 28.21
C HIS A 113 31.42 -27.30 27.10
N SER A 114 31.22 -27.93 25.95
CA SER A 114 31.80 -27.50 24.69
C SER A 114 31.18 -26.15 24.39
N VAL A 115 31.88 -25.09 24.81
CA VAL A 115 31.69 -23.76 24.29
C VAL A 115 32.00 -23.89 22.80
N GLN A 116 30.96 -24.11 21.99
CA GLN A 116 31.13 -24.03 20.55
C GLN A 116 31.69 -22.64 20.24
N PRO A 117 32.74 -22.54 19.40
CA PRO A 117 33.25 -21.26 18.99
C PRO A 117 32.09 -20.52 18.33
N LEU A 118 31.87 -19.30 18.79
CA LEU A 118 30.97 -18.31 18.20
C LEU A 118 31.57 -17.88 16.86
N LEU A 119 31.67 -18.81 15.90
CA LEU A 119 32.07 -18.55 14.53
C LEU A 119 30.87 -17.93 13.81
N ALA A 120 30.60 -16.68 14.18
CA ALA A 120 29.74 -15.76 13.46
C ALA A 120 30.37 -15.48 12.10
N HIS A 121 30.09 -16.33 11.10
CA HIS A 121 30.51 -16.11 9.70
C HIS A 121 29.34 -15.71 8.79
N ALA A 122 28.25 -15.19 9.38
CA ALA A 122 27.27 -14.40 8.64
C ALA A 122 26.82 -13.23 9.53
N GLY A 123 27.48 -12.08 9.40
CA GLY A 123 27.26 -10.87 10.22
C GLY A 123 25.88 -10.19 10.07
N ASN A 124 24.86 -10.92 9.60
CA ASN A 124 23.53 -10.43 9.25
C ASN A 124 22.39 -11.22 9.94
N SER A 125 22.67 -11.94 11.02
CA SER A 125 21.64 -12.59 11.86
C SER A 125 21.40 -11.83 13.16
N ASP A 126 20.39 -12.22 13.92
CA ASP A 126 20.20 -11.80 15.31
C ASP A 126 20.95 -12.77 16.26
N PRO A 127 22.22 -12.51 16.63
CA PRO A 127 23.01 -13.41 17.46
C PRO A 127 22.55 -13.40 18.93
N PHE A 128 21.72 -12.43 19.32
CA PHE A 128 21.28 -12.26 20.70
C PHE A 128 19.88 -12.82 20.95
N CYS A 129 19.22 -13.35 19.91
CA CYS A 129 17.82 -13.77 19.97
C CYS A 129 16.93 -12.67 20.59
N ALA A 130 17.17 -11.42 20.18
CA ALA A 130 16.44 -10.24 20.65
C ALA A 130 14.98 -10.21 20.18
N TYR A 131 14.61 -11.05 19.21
CA TYR A 131 13.25 -11.12 18.65
C TYR A 131 12.54 -12.45 18.94
N ALA A 132 11.21 -12.45 18.84
CA ALA A 132 10.37 -13.62 19.14
C ALA A 132 10.48 -14.76 18.11
N ILE A 133 11.11 -14.49 16.96
CA ILE A 133 11.47 -15.49 15.95
C ILE A 133 12.97 -15.41 15.69
N LYS A 134 13.58 -16.55 15.33
CA LYS A 134 14.98 -16.59 14.92
C LYS A 134 15.14 -15.80 13.62
N ILE A 135 15.90 -14.70 13.66
CA ILE A 135 16.28 -13.94 12.47
C ILE A 135 17.60 -14.50 11.93
N ASP A 136 17.49 -15.44 11.00
CA ASP A 136 18.61 -15.95 10.23
C ASP A 136 18.98 -14.99 9.07
N PRO A 137 20.08 -15.23 8.32
CA PRO A 137 20.47 -14.32 7.24
C PRO A 137 19.41 -14.14 6.16
N GLN A 138 18.64 -15.20 5.86
CA GLN A 138 17.60 -15.16 4.82
C GLN A 138 16.43 -14.27 5.25
N ILE A 139 16.00 -14.35 6.51
CA ILE A 139 14.95 -13.49 7.06
C ILE A 139 15.44 -12.05 7.16
N ASN A 140 16.69 -11.83 7.55
CA ASN A 140 17.26 -10.49 7.59
C ASN A 140 17.34 -9.86 6.19
N GLU A 141 17.69 -10.63 5.15
CA GLU A 141 17.63 -10.17 3.74
C GLU A 141 16.22 -9.75 3.34
N VAL A 142 15.19 -10.51 3.72
CA VAL A 142 13.78 -10.17 3.44
C VAL A 142 13.36 -8.87 4.16
N ILE A 143 13.74 -8.71 5.43
CA ILE A 143 13.45 -7.51 6.22
C ILE A 143 14.18 -6.29 5.63
N ALA A 144 15.45 -6.44 5.26
CA ALA A 144 16.23 -5.40 4.61
C ALA A 144 15.64 -5.02 3.25
N PHE A 145 15.22 -6.01 2.45
CA PHE A 145 14.54 -5.78 1.19
C PHE A 145 13.26 -4.95 1.36
N TYR A 146 12.44 -5.30 2.37
CA TYR A 146 11.24 -4.53 2.70
C TYR A 146 11.56 -3.07 3.05
N ARG A 147 12.59 -2.85 3.88
CA ARG A 147 13.03 -1.51 4.29
C ARG A 147 13.55 -0.67 3.12
N ASP A 148 14.42 -1.27 2.30
CA ASP A 148 15.25 -0.54 1.34
C ASP A 148 14.58 -0.40 -0.04
N TYR A 149 13.57 -1.23 -0.34
CA TYR A 149 12.89 -1.22 -1.64
C TYR A 149 11.37 -1.11 -1.52
N THR A 150 10.74 -1.90 -0.64
CA THR A 150 9.27 -1.91 -0.54
C THR A 150 8.71 -0.62 0.05
N LEU A 151 9.27 -0.13 1.17
CA LEU A 151 8.80 1.11 1.79
C LEU A 151 8.99 2.33 0.88
N PRO A 152 10.17 2.56 0.26
CA PRO A 152 10.31 3.67 -0.68
C PRO A 152 9.30 3.63 -1.82
N ALA A 153 9.06 2.45 -2.40
CA ALA A 153 8.10 2.27 -3.48
C ALA A 153 6.65 2.54 -3.05
N GLN A 154 6.24 2.11 -1.85
CA GLN A 154 4.87 2.31 -1.34
C GLN A 154 4.56 3.78 -1.03
N TYR A 155 5.56 4.56 -0.60
CA TYR A 155 5.38 5.95 -0.20
C TYR A 155 5.90 6.96 -1.23
N HIS A 156 6.25 6.51 -2.45
CA HIS A 156 6.74 7.36 -3.55
C HIS A 156 7.90 8.27 -3.16
N VAL A 157 8.83 7.73 -2.38
CA VAL A 157 10.02 8.43 -1.91
C VAL A 157 11.28 7.79 -2.48
N PRO A 158 12.34 8.57 -2.78
CA PRO A 158 13.61 7.99 -3.20
C PRO A 158 14.11 6.95 -2.19
N SER A 159 14.77 5.90 -2.67
CA SER A 159 15.19 4.75 -1.83
C SER A 159 16.09 5.13 -0.65
N ARG A 160 16.80 6.27 -0.74
CA ARG A 160 17.67 6.80 0.31
C ARG A 160 16.95 7.75 1.28
N ASP A 161 15.76 8.20 0.91
CA ASP A 161 15.06 9.29 1.58
C ASP A 161 13.75 8.85 2.22
N TRP A 162 13.42 7.55 2.25
CA TRP A 162 12.18 7.11 2.90
C TRP A 162 12.09 7.51 4.36
N VAL A 163 13.23 7.64 5.05
CA VAL A 163 13.31 8.12 6.43
C VAL A 163 12.79 9.55 6.58
N SER A 164 12.73 10.35 5.50
CA SER A 164 12.11 11.68 5.50
C SER A 164 10.58 11.62 5.51
N SER A 165 9.98 10.54 5.00
CA SER A 165 8.52 10.34 5.02
C SER A 165 8.06 9.89 6.41
N ALA A 166 7.24 10.71 7.05
CA ALA A 166 6.66 10.39 8.36
C ALA A 166 5.83 9.10 8.31
N SER A 167 5.07 8.88 7.24
CA SER A 167 4.27 7.67 7.04
C SER A 167 5.12 6.42 6.84
N ALA A 168 6.21 6.51 6.05
CA ALA A 168 7.12 5.38 5.86
C ALA A 168 7.86 5.01 7.15
N ARG A 169 8.25 6.02 7.96
CA ARG A 169 8.83 5.79 9.30
C ARG A 169 7.84 5.11 10.25
N LEU A 170 6.58 5.54 10.24
CA LEU A 170 5.55 4.93 11.07
C LEU A 170 5.31 3.48 10.67
N ASP A 171 5.14 3.18 9.38
CA ASP A 171 4.96 1.81 8.87
C ASP A 171 6.17 0.93 9.23
N TRP A 172 7.39 1.42 9.04
CA TRP A 172 8.60 0.71 9.47
C TRP A 172 8.60 0.42 10.98
N SER A 173 8.25 1.41 11.81
CA SER A 173 8.19 1.25 13.26
C SER A 173 7.16 0.20 13.67
N ILE A 174 6.00 0.16 13.01
CA ILE A 174 4.97 -0.86 13.22
C ILE A 174 5.50 -2.23 12.78
N CYS A 175 6.11 -2.33 11.61
CA CYS A 175 6.69 -3.60 11.13
C CYS A 175 7.78 -4.12 12.08
N ILE A 176 8.68 -3.29 12.58
CA ILE A 176 9.73 -3.74 13.50
C ILE A 176 9.17 -4.11 14.87
N SER A 177 8.17 -3.40 15.38
CA SER A 177 7.55 -3.77 16.66
C SER A 177 6.86 -5.13 16.60
N THR A 178 6.38 -5.56 15.41
CA THR A 178 5.79 -6.90 15.23
C THR A 178 6.78 -8.03 15.51
N LEU A 179 8.09 -7.81 15.35
CA LEU A 179 9.12 -8.82 15.60
C LEU A 179 9.21 -9.24 17.08
N GLN A 180 8.60 -8.47 17.99
CA GLN A 180 8.49 -8.79 19.42
C GLN A 180 7.42 -9.83 19.74
N HIS A 181 6.53 -10.15 18.78
CA HIS A 181 5.46 -11.12 18.95
C HIS A 181 5.57 -12.24 17.91
N PRO A 182 5.58 -13.52 18.30
CA PRO A 182 5.91 -14.62 17.37
C PRO A 182 4.93 -14.75 16.19
N ASP A 183 3.65 -14.45 16.43
CA ASP A 183 2.59 -14.50 15.43
C ASP A 183 2.61 -13.31 14.47
N LEU A 184 2.82 -12.09 14.99
CA LEU A 184 2.94 -10.90 14.15
C LEU A 184 4.23 -10.90 13.36
N ALA A 185 5.34 -11.33 13.97
CA ALA A 185 6.60 -11.51 13.29
C ALA A 185 6.45 -12.49 12.12
N SER A 186 5.71 -13.58 12.32
CA SER A 186 5.43 -14.54 11.25
C SER A 186 4.57 -13.93 10.14
N ALA A 187 3.55 -13.13 10.47
CA ALA A 187 2.74 -12.42 9.48
C ALA A 187 3.55 -11.38 8.70
N PHE A 188 4.42 -10.61 9.37
CA PHE A 188 5.29 -9.62 8.73
C PHE A 188 6.30 -10.28 7.80
N VAL A 189 7.00 -11.32 8.25
CA VAL A 189 7.94 -12.07 7.40
C VAL A 189 7.21 -12.70 6.21
N ALA A 190 6.00 -13.24 6.40
CA ALA A 190 5.19 -13.76 5.30
C ALA A 190 4.91 -12.68 4.24
N ARG A 191 4.41 -11.49 4.66
CA ARG A 191 4.16 -10.35 3.76
C ARG A 191 5.43 -9.92 3.03
N ALA A 192 6.51 -9.69 3.77
CA ALA A 192 7.77 -9.20 3.21
C ALA A 192 8.38 -10.22 2.22
N ALA A 193 8.36 -11.52 2.58
CA ALA A 193 8.87 -12.58 1.72
C ALA A 193 8.00 -12.76 0.48
N THR A 194 6.68 -12.62 0.57
CA THR A 194 5.79 -12.67 -0.62
C THR A 194 6.13 -11.54 -1.60
N ILE A 195 6.33 -10.31 -1.11
CA ILE A 195 6.74 -9.19 -1.96
C ILE A 195 8.11 -9.46 -2.60
N ALA A 196 9.08 -9.91 -1.81
CA ALA A 196 10.40 -10.27 -2.33
C ALA A 196 10.35 -11.42 -3.35
N ALA A 197 9.40 -12.36 -3.19
CA ALA A 197 9.22 -13.49 -4.08
C ALA A 197 8.74 -13.10 -5.49
N VAL A 198 8.13 -11.91 -5.66
CA VAL A 198 7.79 -11.37 -6.98
C VAL A 198 9.06 -11.15 -7.82
N ILE A 199 10.15 -10.71 -7.17
CA ILE A 199 11.44 -10.45 -7.83
C ILE A 199 12.34 -11.70 -7.79
N ARG A 200 12.31 -12.43 -6.67
CA ARG A 200 13.15 -13.62 -6.43
C ARG A 200 12.25 -14.82 -6.09
N PRO A 201 11.75 -15.57 -7.09
CA PRO A 201 10.78 -16.65 -6.89
C PRO A 201 11.18 -17.72 -5.85
N GLY A 202 12.48 -17.94 -5.66
CA GLY A 202 13.00 -18.86 -4.64
C GLY A 202 12.59 -18.55 -3.19
N LEU A 203 12.12 -17.32 -2.90
CA LEU A 203 11.61 -16.94 -1.57
C LEU A 203 10.14 -17.35 -1.32
N ARG A 204 9.44 -17.86 -2.34
CA ARG A 204 8.01 -18.24 -2.22
C ARG A 204 7.78 -19.32 -1.15
N SER A 205 8.69 -20.28 -1.02
CA SER A 205 8.59 -21.35 0.00
C SER A 205 8.72 -20.79 1.42
N LEU A 206 9.60 -19.81 1.63
CA LEU A 206 9.75 -19.09 2.89
C LEU A 206 8.48 -18.31 3.23
N ALA A 207 7.93 -17.58 2.25
CA ALA A 207 6.69 -16.83 2.40
C ALA A 207 5.52 -17.73 2.82
N MET A 208 5.32 -18.85 2.13
CA MET A 208 4.27 -19.82 2.44
C MET A 208 4.43 -20.45 3.83
N ARG A 209 5.66 -20.79 4.22
CA ARG A 209 5.94 -21.35 5.56
C ARG A 209 5.53 -20.38 6.67
N TYR A 210 5.93 -19.12 6.57
CA TYR A 210 5.63 -18.12 7.59
C TYR A 210 4.15 -17.71 7.58
N ARG A 211 3.51 -17.70 6.41
CA ARG A 211 2.07 -17.51 6.27
C ARG A 211 1.29 -18.61 6.99
N LEU A 212 1.60 -19.88 6.70
CA LEU A 212 0.94 -21.02 7.34
C LEU A 212 1.11 -20.97 8.85
N ARG A 213 2.32 -20.70 9.34
CA ARG A 213 2.61 -20.54 10.77
C ARG A 213 1.75 -19.45 11.41
N SER A 214 1.69 -18.28 10.79
CA SER A 214 0.87 -17.16 11.27
C SER A 214 -0.62 -17.52 11.31
N ILE A 215 -1.16 -18.16 10.26
CA ILE A 215 -2.57 -18.60 10.21
C ILE A 215 -2.86 -19.64 11.31
N GLN A 216 -1.97 -20.61 11.52
CA GLN A 216 -2.14 -21.62 12.58
C GLN A 216 -2.20 -20.95 13.96
N GLN A 217 -1.29 -20.01 14.23
CA GLN A 217 -1.28 -19.25 15.48
C GLN A 217 -2.54 -18.39 15.63
N LEU A 218 -2.98 -17.73 14.56
CA LEU A 218 -4.21 -16.95 14.56
C LEU A 218 -5.41 -17.85 14.89
N ARG A 219 -5.53 -19.03 14.27
CA ARG A 219 -6.61 -19.99 14.55
C ARG A 219 -6.66 -20.41 16.01
N VAL A 220 -5.51 -20.78 16.59
CA VAL A 220 -5.43 -21.15 18.02
C VAL A 220 -5.89 -19.98 18.89
N LYS A 221 -5.49 -18.75 18.57
CA LYS A 221 -5.93 -17.57 19.31
C LYS A 221 -7.43 -17.31 19.14
N LEU A 222 -7.97 -17.43 17.92
CA LEU A 222 -9.40 -17.24 17.65
C LEU A 222 -10.26 -18.25 18.42
N LEU A 223 -9.81 -19.51 18.56
CA LEU A 223 -10.52 -20.57 19.28
C LEU A 223 -10.47 -20.43 20.81
N ASN A 224 -9.40 -19.84 21.35
CA ASN A 224 -9.19 -19.76 22.79
C ASN A 224 -9.69 -18.46 23.43
N ASN A 225 -10.19 -17.50 22.63
CA ASN A 225 -10.45 -16.15 23.10
C ASN A 225 -11.94 -15.90 23.34
N ASP A 226 -12.46 -16.40 24.46
CA ASP A 226 -13.90 -16.35 24.73
C ASP A 226 -14.41 -15.00 25.26
N ARG A 227 -13.56 -14.13 25.85
CA ARG A 227 -14.08 -12.95 26.60
C ARG A 227 -13.21 -11.69 26.66
N HIS A 228 -11.98 -11.69 26.15
CA HIS A 228 -11.10 -10.51 26.20
C HIS A 228 -10.96 -9.97 24.79
N GLY A 229 -11.75 -8.92 24.50
CA GLY A 229 -11.99 -8.40 23.15
C GLY A 229 -10.74 -8.33 22.27
N TRP A 230 -10.99 -8.52 20.97
CA TRP A 230 -9.99 -8.55 19.92
C TRP A 230 -8.98 -7.41 20.09
N SER A 231 -7.69 -7.72 20.20
CA SER A 231 -6.64 -6.69 20.30
C SER A 231 -6.30 -6.12 18.91
N ASP A 232 -5.82 -4.88 18.85
CA ASP A 232 -5.26 -4.25 17.64
C ASP A 232 -4.20 -5.12 16.97
N LEU A 233 -3.50 -5.93 17.77
CA LEU A 233 -2.52 -6.90 17.28
C LEU A 233 -3.17 -7.95 16.36
N PHE A 234 -4.39 -8.42 16.65
CA PHE A 234 -5.09 -9.36 15.76
C PHE A 234 -5.44 -8.72 14.42
N LEU A 235 -5.95 -7.49 14.46
CA LEU A 235 -6.25 -6.73 13.24
C LEU A 235 -4.99 -6.54 12.40
N LEU A 236 -3.89 -6.15 13.03
CA LEU A 236 -2.60 -6.00 12.35
C LEU A 236 -2.11 -7.33 11.74
N GLN A 237 -2.23 -8.45 12.46
CA GLN A 237 -1.87 -9.77 11.93
C GLN A 237 -2.66 -10.10 10.65
N ILE A 238 -3.98 -9.90 10.69
CA ILE A 238 -4.87 -10.20 9.57
C ILE A 238 -4.63 -9.24 8.41
N ILE A 239 -4.34 -7.96 8.64
CA ILE A 239 -3.96 -6.99 7.61
C ILE A 239 -2.66 -7.44 6.91
N MET A 240 -1.66 -7.92 7.64
CA MET A 240 -0.41 -8.41 7.05
C MET A 240 -0.63 -9.65 6.19
N LEU A 241 -1.45 -10.59 6.67
CA LEU A 241 -1.85 -11.78 5.89
C LEU A 241 -2.65 -11.39 4.65
N HIS A 242 -3.63 -10.50 4.77
CA HIS A 242 -4.42 -9.97 3.66
C HIS A 242 -3.51 -9.39 2.57
N LYS A 243 -2.55 -8.53 2.93
CA LYS A 243 -1.58 -7.97 1.98
C LYS A 243 -0.74 -9.05 1.30
N ALA A 244 -0.37 -10.11 2.00
CA ALA A 244 0.37 -11.23 1.41
C ALA A 244 -0.49 -11.98 0.36
N GLU A 245 -1.77 -12.23 0.65
CA GLU A 245 -2.68 -12.87 -0.32
C GLU A 245 -2.93 -12.00 -1.56
N ILE A 246 -3.02 -10.68 -1.40
CA ILE A 246 -3.18 -9.75 -2.53
C ILE A 246 -1.98 -9.83 -3.48
N VAL A 247 -0.76 -9.78 -2.94
CA VAL A 247 0.47 -9.84 -3.76
C VAL A 247 0.61 -11.18 -4.48
N ASP A 248 0.22 -12.29 -3.83
CA ASP A 248 0.17 -13.61 -4.48
C ASP A 248 -1.05 -13.80 -5.39
N LYS A 249 -1.90 -12.77 -5.55
CA LYS A 249 -3.11 -12.80 -6.38
C LYS A 249 -4.13 -13.88 -5.96
N ASN A 250 -4.16 -14.22 -4.67
CA ASN A 250 -5.11 -15.18 -4.09
C ASN A 250 -6.39 -14.46 -3.65
N LEU A 251 -7.25 -14.14 -4.63
CA LEU A 251 -8.47 -13.38 -4.40
C LEU A 251 -9.42 -14.02 -3.36
N PRO A 252 -9.69 -15.35 -3.37
CA PRO A 252 -10.57 -15.95 -2.37
C PRO A 252 -10.08 -15.74 -0.93
N ALA A 253 -8.80 -15.96 -0.67
CA ALA A 253 -8.23 -15.77 0.66
C ALA A 253 -8.19 -14.29 1.06
N ALA A 254 -7.85 -13.39 0.13
CA ALA A 254 -7.89 -11.95 0.36
C ALA A 254 -9.30 -11.49 0.76
N ALA A 255 -10.33 -11.93 0.03
CA ALA A 255 -11.73 -11.64 0.35
C ALA A 255 -12.16 -12.19 1.71
N THR A 256 -11.71 -13.41 2.08
CA THR A 256 -11.96 -13.96 3.42
C THR A 256 -11.35 -13.07 4.51
N HIS A 257 -10.09 -12.63 4.34
CA HIS A 257 -9.46 -11.74 5.31
C HIS A 257 -10.15 -10.38 5.40
N ALA A 258 -10.57 -9.80 4.27
CA ALA A 258 -11.32 -8.53 4.25
C ALA A 258 -12.66 -8.65 5.03
N LYS A 259 -13.42 -9.73 4.83
CA LYS A 259 -14.68 -9.99 5.56
C LYS A 259 -14.45 -10.09 7.07
N VAL A 260 -13.41 -10.83 7.47
CA VAL A 260 -13.04 -10.95 8.88
C VAL A 260 -12.65 -9.59 9.45
N LEU A 261 -11.84 -8.80 8.74
CA LEU A 261 -11.44 -7.47 9.19
C LEU A 261 -12.64 -6.55 9.40
N GLN A 262 -13.56 -6.46 8.42
CA GLN A 262 -14.76 -5.65 8.57
C GLN A 262 -15.57 -6.03 9.81
N HIS A 263 -15.83 -7.33 9.99
CA HIS A 263 -16.56 -7.82 11.16
C HIS A 263 -15.85 -7.44 12.47
N LEU A 264 -14.53 -7.64 12.55
CA LEU A 264 -13.76 -7.31 13.75
C LEU A 264 -13.73 -5.81 14.04
N PHE A 265 -13.63 -4.95 13.02
CA PHE A 265 -13.72 -3.51 13.24
C PHE A 265 -15.10 -3.09 13.74
N GLN A 266 -16.18 -3.63 13.17
CA GLN A 266 -17.55 -3.36 13.60
C GLN A 266 -17.78 -3.79 15.05
N GLU A 267 -17.36 -5.00 15.41
CA GLU A 267 -17.48 -5.52 16.78
C GLU A 267 -16.65 -4.70 17.77
N ARG A 268 -15.44 -4.25 17.41
CA ARG A 268 -14.65 -3.38 18.29
C ARG A 268 -15.29 -2.02 18.48
N GLN A 269 -15.82 -1.42 17.41
CA GLN A 269 -16.55 -0.17 17.55
C GLN A 269 -17.77 -0.33 18.46
N ARG A 270 -18.50 -1.45 18.33
CA ARG A 270 -19.65 -1.76 19.18
C ARG A 270 -19.26 -1.93 20.65
N MET A 271 -18.17 -2.64 20.93
CA MET A 271 -17.72 -2.92 22.30
C MET A 271 -17.07 -1.72 22.99
N TYR A 272 -16.25 -0.94 22.28
CA TYR A 272 -15.40 0.10 22.86
C TYR A 272 -15.78 1.52 22.46
N GLY A 273 -16.76 1.69 21.56
CA GLY A 273 -17.15 3.01 21.02
C GLY A 273 -16.10 3.67 20.13
N THR A 274 -14.98 3.00 19.86
CA THR A 274 -13.81 3.56 19.15
C THR A 274 -13.21 2.54 18.18
N ILE A 275 -12.47 3.03 17.19
CA ILE A 275 -11.73 2.22 16.22
C ILE A 275 -10.31 2.78 16.02
N ASP A 276 -9.36 1.90 15.72
CA ASP A 276 -8.05 2.33 15.24
C ASP A 276 -8.15 2.71 13.76
N TYR A 277 -8.18 4.02 13.51
CA TYR A 277 -8.28 4.59 12.17
C TYR A 277 -7.07 4.28 11.29
N THR A 278 -5.88 4.09 11.88
CA THR A 278 -4.66 3.77 11.13
C THR A 278 -4.73 2.35 10.60
N LEU A 279 -5.17 1.40 11.42
CA LEU A 279 -5.38 0.03 10.98
C LEU A 279 -6.51 -0.07 9.95
N LEU A 280 -7.61 0.67 10.13
CA LEU A 280 -8.69 0.71 9.15
C LEU A 280 -8.21 1.30 7.81
N GLN A 281 -7.41 2.37 7.83
CA GLN A 281 -6.78 2.94 6.64
C GLN A 281 -5.96 1.89 5.89
N TYR A 282 -5.12 1.10 6.60
CA TYR A 282 -4.33 0.05 5.95
C TYR A 282 -5.20 -1.05 5.34
N ALA A 283 -6.31 -1.42 5.99
CA ALA A 283 -7.25 -2.40 5.46
C ALA A 283 -7.92 -1.89 4.17
N LEU A 284 -8.50 -0.69 4.21
CA LEU A 284 -9.18 -0.05 3.07
C LEU A 284 -8.23 0.18 1.89
N TRP A 285 -7.01 0.63 2.15
CA TRP A 285 -6.02 0.83 1.08
C TRP A 285 -5.67 -0.51 0.40
N SER A 286 -5.46 -1.57 1.19
CA SER A 286 -5.14 -2.91 0.64
C SER A 286 -6.29 -3.45 -0.20
N GLU A 287 -7.51 -3.26 0.26
CA GLU A 287 -8.70 -3.68 -0.46
C GLU A 287 -8.92 -2.88 -1.75
N SER A 288 -8.64 -1.57 -1.76
CA SER A 288 -8.73 -0.78 -2.99
C SER A 288 -7.79 -1.30 -4.09
N GLN A 289 -6.60 -1.80 -3.72
CA GLN A 289 -5.69 -2.46 -4.65
C GLN A 289 -6.30 -3.76 -5.21
N VAL A 290 -6.77 -4.66 -4.33
CA VAL A 290 -7.30 -5.96 -4.78
C VAL A 290 -8.54 -5.80 -5.65
N CYS A 291 -9.48 -4.95 -5.25
CA CYS A 291 -10.71 -4.73 -6.00
C CYS A 291 -10.43 -4.12 -7.37
N THR A 292 -9.43 -3.25 -7.52
CA THR A 292 -9.05 -2.70 -8.83
C THR A 292 -8.29 -3.72 -9.70
N ILE A 293 -7.41 -4.54 -9.12
CA ILE A 293 -6.72 -5.61 -9.87
C ILE A 293 -7.71 -6.61 -10.46
N PHE A 294 -8.68 -7.03 -9.65
CA PHE A 294 -9.61 -8.10 -10.02
C PHE A 294 -10.94 -7.58 -10.56
N MET A 295 -11.17 -6.27 -10.54
CA MET A 295 -12.47 -5.65 -10.81
C MET A 295 -13.59 -6.35 -10.01
N SER A 296 -13.34 -6.57 -8.72
CA SER A 296 -14.24 -7.27 -7.81
C SER A 296 -14.94 -6.29 -6.86
N PRO A 297 -16.16 -6.61 -6.38
CA PRO A 297 -16.84 -5.78 -5.39
C PRO A 297 -15.97 -5.49 -4.16
N PHE A 298 -16.12 -4.30 -3.61
CA PHE A 298 -15.56 -3.94 -2.31
C PHE A 298 -16.30 -4.72 -1.22
N THR A 299 -15.57 -5.38 -0.34
CA THR A 299 -16.13 -6.14 0.79
C THR A 299 -16.62 -5.18 1.87
N PHE A 300 -15.81 -4.20 2.23
CA PHE A 300 -16.18 -3.22 3.25
C PHE A 300 -17.38 -2.38 2.80
N ASP A 301 -18.28 -2.12 3.74
CA ASP A 301 -19.49 -1.31 3.49
C ASP A 301 -19.14 0.18 3.37
N VAL A 302 -18.83 0.57 2.14
CA VAL A 302 -18.35 1.91 1.78
C VAL A 302 -19.44 2.85 1.29
N GLU A 303 -20.71 2.46 1.25
CA GLU A 303 -21.81 3.31 0.78
C GLU A 303 -21.93 4.63 1.58
N PRO A 304 -22.61 5.67 1.06
CA PRO A 304 -22.79 6.94 1.77
C PRO A 304 -23.37 6.77 3.19
N ASP A 305 -24.31 5.85 3.34
CA ASP A 305 -24.92 5.44 4.60
C ASP A 305 -24.28 4.18 5.21
N GLY A 306 -23.23 3.67 4.56
CA GLY A 306 -22.50 2.48 4.96
C GLY A 306 -21.69 2.69 6.24
N TRP A 307 -21.32 1.57 6.87
CA TRP A 307 -20.59 1.56 8.13
C TRP A 307 -19.26 2.32 8.06
N VAL A 308 -18.46 2.14 6.99
CA VAL A 308 -17.15 2.80 6.87
C VAL A 308 -17.31 4.31 6.81
N ALA A 309 -18.27 4.81 6.02
CA ALA A 309 -18.52 6.23 5.89
C ALA A 309 -18.93 6.85 7.24
N LYS A 310 -19.85 6.19 7.96
CA LYS A 310 -20.27 6.62 9.31
C LYS A 310 -19.11 6.62 10.31
N ALA A 311 -18.27 5.57 10.30
CA ALA A 311 -17.15 5.44 11.22
C ALA A 311 -16.05 6.49 10.98
N MET A 312 -15.78 6.81 9.70
CA MET A 312 -14.76 7.78 9.29
C MET A 312 -15.22 9.23 9.36
N GLN A 313 -16.52 9.50 9.39
CA GLN A 313 -17.08 10.85 9.33
C GLN A 313 -16.47 11.86 10.32
N PRO A 314 -16.22 11.52 11.61
CA PRO A 314 -15.61 12.46 12.55
C PRO A 314 -14.20 12.89 12.14
N ILE A 315 -13.41 11.94 11.64
CA ILE A 315 -12.06 12.18 11.13
C ILE A 315 -12.13 13.00 9.84
N TRP A 316 -13.05 12.68 8.94
CA TRP A 316 -13.20 13.43 7.71
C TRP A 316 -13.63 14.86 7.93
N ALA A 317 -14.59 15.11 8.82
CA ALA A 317 -15.01 16.45 9.20
C ALA A 317 -13.84 17.26 9.79
N SER A 318 -13.02 16.63 10.63
CA SER A 318 -11.85 17.27 11.23
C SER A 318 -10.76 17.59 10.21
N GLY A 319 -10.44 16.65 9.31
CA GLY A 319 -9.48 16.87 8.22
C GLY A 319 -9.95 17.95 7.25
N LEU A 320 -11.24 17.96 6.91
CA LEU A 320 -11.85 19.02 6.10
C LEU A 320 -11.79 20.39 6.78
N LYS A 321 -11.97 20.46 8.11
CA LYS A 321 -11.83 21.71 8.86
C LYS A 321 -10.40 22.25 8.76
N GLU A 322 -9.40 21.39 8.89
CA GLU A 322 -7.99 21.77 8.74
C GLU A 322 -7.70 22.24 7.31
N LEU A 323 -8.15 21.49 6.29
CA LEU A 323 -7.99 21.86 4.88
C LEU A 323 -8.67 23.19 4.52
N ASN A 324 -9.88 23.43 5.04
CA ASN A 324 -10.61 24.68 4.82
C ASN A 324 -9.90 25.90 5.41
N SER A 325 -9.04 25.71 6.42
CA SER A 325 -8.23 26.80 6.99
C SER A 325 -7.12 27.26 6.05
N LEU A 326 -6.85 26.53 4.96
CA LEU A 326 -5.83 26.84 3.96
C LEU A 326 -6.50 27.55 2.76
N PRO A 327 -6.35 28.89 2.59
CA PRO A 327 -7.02 29.62 1.50
C PRO A 327 -6.75 29.06 0.09
N PRO A 328 -5.52 28.68 -0.29
CA PRO A 328 -5.25 28.10 -1.60
C PRO A 328 -6.03 26.80 -1.86
N TRP A 329 -6.25 26.00 -0.83
CA TRP A 329 -6.96 24.73 -0.96
C TRP A 329 -8.45 24.91 -1.23
N ARG A 330 -9.09 25.93 -0.64
CA ARG A 330 -10.51 26.24 -0.91
C ARG A 330 -10.76 26.58 -2.38
N ALA A 331 -9.87 27.38 -2.98
CA ALA A 331 -9.94 27.72 -4.39
C ALA A 331 -9.77 26.47 -5.28
N LEU A 332 -8.79 25.61 -4.95
CA LEU A 332 -8.58 24.34 -5.67
C LEU A 332 -9.83 23.44 -5.60
N ARG A 333 -10.45 23.32 -4.43
CA ARG A 333 -11.67 22.53 -4.27
C ARG A 333 -12.85 23.10 -5.08
N ALA A 334 -13.04 24.41 -5.11
CA ALA A 334 -14.07 25.03 -5.94
C ALA A 334 -13.83 24.74 -7.43
N GLU A 335 -12.59 24.87 -7.88
CA GLU A 335 -12.17 24.50 -9.25
C GLU A 335 -12.40 23.01 -9.55
N ALA A 336 -12.23 22.13 -8.56
CA ALA A 336 -12.51 20.71 -8.72
C ALA A 336 -13.99 20.43 -9.05
N GLU A 337 -14.91 21.25 -8.55
CA GLU A 337 -16.34 21.11 -8.75
C GLU A 337 -16.87 21.90 -9.96
N GLU A 338 -16.53 23.19 -10.03
CA GLU A 338 -16.98 24.10 -11.09
C GLU A 338 -16.34 23.77 -12.44
N GLY A 339 -15.11 23.28 -12.42
CA GLY A 339 -14.35 22.92 -13.62
C GLY A 339 -14.67 21.54 -14.18
N LEU A 340 -15.65 20.81 -13.64
CA LEU A 340 -15.95 19.45 -14.10
C LEU A 340 -16.59 19.46 -15.50
N ASP A 341 -16.09 18.61 -16.41
CA ASP A 341 -16.64 18.51 -17.77
C ASP A 341 -18.11 18.06 -17.77
N LYS A 342 -18.92 18.62 -18.67
CA LYS A 342 -20.36 18.35 -18.77
C LYS A 342 -20.68 16.92 -19.17
N SER A 343 -19.74 16.20 -19.81
CA SER A 343 -19.90 14.79 -20.16
C SER A 343 -19.88 13.86 -18.94
N VAL A 344 -19.44 14.33 -17.77
CA VAL A 344 -19.54 13.61 -16.50
C VAL A 344 -20.95 13.80 -15.93
N GLU A 345 -21.85 12.92 -16.35
CA GLU A 345 -23.28 12.94 -15.99
C GLU A 345 -23.62 11.94 -14.88
N GLY A 346 -24.70 12.23 -14.15
CA GLY A 346 -25.15 11.43 -13.01
C GLY A 346 -24.56 11.92 -11.68
N MET A 347 -25.37 11.86 -10.63
CA MET A 347 -25.00 12.36 -9.30
C MET A 347 -23.77 11.63 -8.75
N ASP A 348 -23.75 10.30 -8.86
CA ASP A 348 -22.67 9.47 -8.33
C ASP A 348 -21.35 9.69 -9.08
N LEU A 349 -21.39 9.67 -10.43
CA LEU A 349 -20.19 9.86 -11.24
C LEU A 349 -19.57 11.24 -11.01
N ARG A 350 -20.40 12.30 -10.95
CA ARG A 350 -19.93 13.64 -10.59
C ARG A 350 -19.26 13.65 -9.22
N ALA A 351 -19.90 13.05 -8.21
CA ALA A 351 -19.33 12.95 -6.87
C ALA A 351 -17.98 12.21 -6.86
N PHE A 352 -17.82 11.16 -7.67
CA PHE A 352 -16.55 10.44 -7.83
C PHE A 352 -15.46 11.34 -8.40
N PHE A 353 -15.73 12.02 -9.52
CA PHE A 353 -14.73 12.88 -10.17
C PHE A 353 -14.38 14.11 -9.34
N VAL A 354 -15.35 14.74 -8.68
CA VAL A 354 -15.08 15.84 -7.73
C VAL A 354 -14.16 15.37 -6.61
N SER A 355 -14.44 14.20 -6.03
CA SER A 355 -13.61 13.62 -4.97
C SER A 355 -12.21 13.29 -5.46
N ARG A 356 -12.07 12.70 -6.66
CA ARG A 356 -10.76 12.40 -7.27
C ARG A 356 -9.95 13.65 -7.57
N ARG A 357 -10.57 14.67 -8.16
CA ARG A 357 -9.93 15.97 -8.40
C ARG A 357 -9.49 16.63 -7.10
N THR A 358 -10.35 16.64 -6.08
CA THR A 358 -10.03 17.23 -4.77
C THR A 358 -8.87 16.50 -4.09
N THR A 359 -8.89 15.16 -4.09
CA THR A 359 -7.82 14.35 -3.49
C THR A 359 -6.50 14.50 -4.26
N LEU A 360 -6.54 14.50 -5.60
CA LEU A 360 -5.36 14.76 -6.43
C LEU A 360 -4.77 16.14 -6.18
N GLN A 361 -5.58 17.20 -6.20
CA GLN A 361 -5.11 18.56 -5.91
C GLN A 361 -4.54 18.69 -4.50
N THR A 362 -5.13 18.01 -3.51
CA THR A 362 -4.59 17.95 -2.15
C THR A 362 -3.21 17.30 -2.15
N TRP A 363 -3.08 16.15 -2.82
CA TRP A 363 -1.81 15.46 -2.95
C TRP A 363 -0.76 16.30 -3.68
N LEU A 364 -1.12 16.97 -4.77
CA LEU A 364 -0.22 17.86 -5.53
C LEU A 364 0.20 19.07 -4.70
N TYR A 365 -0.74 19.68 -3.97
CA TYR A 365 -0.49 20.84 -3.13
C TYR A 365 0.59 20.52 -2.10
N PHE A 366 0.46 19.41 -1.38
CA PHE A 366 1.42 19.04 -0.35
C PHE A 366 2.68 18.35 -0.91
N GLY A 367 2.50 17.36 -1.77
CA GLY A 367 3.56 16.48 -2.27
C GLY A 367 4.56 17.20 -3.15
N LEU A 368 4.11 17.89 -4.21
CA LEU A 368 5.03 18.57 -5.13
C LEU A 368 5.71 19.79 -4.50
N ARG A 369 5.10 20.41 -3.49
CA ARG A 369 5.67 21.56 -2.79
C ARG A 369 6.57 21.15 -1.62
N GLY A 370 6.69 19.85 -1.33
CA GLY A 370 7.45 19.34 -0.18
C GLY A 370 6.93 19.86 1.16
N MET A 371 5.65 20.22 1.24
CA MET A 371 5.08 20.77 2.47
C MET A 371 4.77 19.65 3.45
N PRO A 372 5.01 19.86 4.76
CA PRO A 372 4.63 18.89 5.77
C PRO A 372 3.11 18.70 5.75
N VAL A 373 2.66 17.44 5.74
CA VAL A 373 1.25 17.10 5.81
C VAL A 373 0.91 16.63 7.21
N SER A 374 -0.12 17.22 7.80
CA SER A 374 -0.70 16.74 9.04
C SER A 374 -1.14 15.27 8.91
N PRO A 375 -0.91 14.42 9.93
CA PRO A 375 -1.41 13.04 9.92
C PRO A 375 -2.92 12.96 9.68
N LEU A 376 -3.69 13.96 10.14
CA LEU A 376 -5.13 14.02 9.95
C LEU A 376 -5.50 14.24 8.47
N ILE A 377 -4.80 15.13 7.78
CA ILE A 377 -5.00 15.37 6.34
C ILE A 377 -4.60 14.13 5.54
N MET A 378 -3.49 13.47 5.89
CA MET A 378 -3.08 12.22 5.22
C MET A 378 -4.09 11.10 5.42
N LEU A 379 -4.65 10.98 6.63
CA LEU A 379 -5.69 10.02 6.93
C LEU A 379 -6.97 10.32 6.15
N TRP A 380 -7.40 11.59 6.10
CA TRP A 380 -8.52 12.02 5.24
C TRP A 380 -8.26 11.67 3.78
N LEU A 381 -7.13 12.10 3.22
CA LEU A 381 -6.77 11.90 1.81
C LEU A 381 -6.84 10.43 1.41
N SER A 382 -6.14 9.57 2.16
CA SER A 382 -6.02 8.15 1.85
C SER A 382 -7.35 7.38 2.03
N THR A 383 -8.12 7.70 3.07
CA THR A 383 -9.37 6.99 3.35
C THR A 383 -10.51 7.46 2.46
N THR A 384 -10.61 8.76 2.17
CA THR A 384 -11.55 9.30 1.17
C THR A 384 -11.25 8.70 -0.21
N ALA A 385 -9.98 8.68 -0.65
CA ALA A 385 -9.61 8.07 -1.92
C ALA A 385 -10.00 6.57 -1.98
N SER A 386 -9.73 5.81 -0.92
CA SER A 386 -10.04 4.36 -0.88
C SER A 386 -11.54 4.08 -0.88
N VAL A 387 -12.33 4.83 -0.10
CA VAL A 387 -13.80 4.69 -0.06
C VAL A 387 -14.42 5.03 -1.42
N HIS A 388 -14.02 6.15 -2.03
CA HIS A 388 -14.53 6.50 -3.35
C HIS A 388 -14.09 5.51 -4.43
N GLN A 389 -12.89 4.93 -4.33
CA GLN A 389 -12.48 3.83 -5.20
C GLN A 389 -13.44 2.64 -5.11
N GLY A 390 -13.79 2.22 -3.89
CA GLY A 390 -14.75 1.13 -3.68
C GLY A 390 -16.11 1.42 -4.31
N ARG A 391 -16.64 2.64 -4.11
CA ARG A 391 -17.91 3.08 -4.74
C ARG A 391 -17.83 3.10 -6.27
N MET A 392 -16.75 3.63 -6.83
CA MET A 392 -16.53 3.64 -8.27
C MET A 392 -16.49 2.23 -8.87
N ILE A 393 -15.87 1.26 -8.19
CA ILE A 393 -15.82 -0.13 -8.65
C ILE A 393 -17.22 -0.73 -8.66
N LYS A 394 -18.00 -0.52 -7.59
CA LYS A 394 -19.39 -0.98 -7.52
C LYS A 394 -20.23 -0.37 -8.65
N HIS A 395 -20.07 0.93 -8.89
CA HIS A 395 -20.75 1.64 -9.97
C HIS A 395 -20.38 1.11 -11.35
N TYR A 396 -19.09 0.85 -11.59
CA TYR A 396 -18.62 0.23 -12.82
C TYR A 396 -19.27 -1.15 -13.04
N LEU A 397 -19.28 -2.01 -12.00
CA LEU A 397 -19.88 -3.34 -12.09
C LEU A 397 -21.38 -3.26 -12.38
N HIS A 398 -22.09 -2.31 -11.75
CA HIS A 398 -23.48 -2.04 -12.07
C HIS A 398 -23.67 -1.62 -13.53
N ALA A 399 -22.86 -0.67 -14.03
CA ALA A 399 -22.92 -0.22 -15.42
C ALA A 399 -22.64 -1.34 -16.43
N VAL A 400 -21.76 -2.30 -16.09
CA VAL A 400 -21.53 -3.50 -16.91
C VAL A 400 -22.76 -4.40 -16.94
N CYS A 401 -23.42 -4.63 -15.79
CA CYS A 401 -24.64 -5.42 -15.72
C CYS A 401 -25.77 -4.80 -16.55
N GLN A 402 -25.98 -3.49 -16.43
CA GLN A 402 -27.03 -2.77 -17.17
C GLN A 402 -26.87 -2.91 -18.69
N VAL A 403 -25.64 -2.75 -19.20
CA VAL A 403 -25.35 -2.97 -20.63
C VAL A 403 -25.66 -4.41 -21.07
N SER A 404 -25.33 -5.40 -20.23
CA SER A 404 -25.60 -6.80 -20.53
C SER A 404 -27.11 -7.10 -20.59
N GLU A 405 -27.88 -6.59 -19.63
CA GLU A 405 -29.34 -6.78 -19.55
C GLU A 405 -30.04 -6.11 -20.75
N GLU A 406 -29.67 -4.88 -21.08
CA GLU A 406 -30.23 -4.14 -22.22
C GLU A 406 -29.90 -4.80 -23.57
N THR A 407 -28.74 -5.45 -23.69
CA THR A 407 -28.34 -6.18 -24.90
C THR A 407 -29.08 -7.52 -25.06
N CYS A 408 -29.40 -8.21 -23.96
CA CYS A 408 -30.07 -9.52 -24.01
C CYS A 408 -31.59 -9.43 -24.25
N CYS A 409 -32.26 -8.36 -23.81
CA CYS A 409 -33.72 -8.30 -23.77
C CYS A 409 -34.39 -7.62 -24.98
N HIS A 410 -33.65 -7.02 -25.91
CA HIS A 410 -34.23 -6.26 -27.02
C HIS A 410 -33.96 -6.87 -28.41
N GLY A 411 -34.86 -7.78 -28.80
CA GLY A 411 -35.01 -8.25 -30.18
C GLY A 411 -35.62 -7.22 -31.15
N GLU A 412 -36.19 -6.11 -30.67
CA GLU A 412 -36.76 -5.05 -31.54
C GLU A 412 -36.46 -3.64 -31.00
N LYS A 413 -35.91 -2.80 -31.89
CA LYS A 413 -35.21 -1.53 -31.60
C LYS A 413 -36.17 -0.38 -31.27
N SER A 414 -36.22 0.02 -30.01
CA SER A 414 -36.64 1.36 -29.62
C SER A 414 -35.44 2.32 -29.60
N LYS A 415 -35.51 3.44 -30.32
CA LYS A 415 -34.49 4.52 -30.32
C LYS A 415 -34.22 5.13 -28.93
N ARG A 416 -35.08 4.87 -27.93
CA ARG A 416 -34.88 5.33 -26.55
C ARG A 416 -33.82 4.48 -25.83
N ALA A 417 -33.81 3.17 -26.07
CA ALA A 417 -32.85 2.24 -25.47
C ALA A 417 -31.40 2.52 -25.89
N THR A 418 -31.17 3.06 -27.10
CA THR A 418 -29.81 3.35 -27.58
C THR A 418 -29.12 4.50 -26.85
N SER A 419 -29.87 5.48 -26.34
CA SER A 419 -29.30 6.62 -25.58
C SER A 419 -28.86 6.21 -24.17
N ASP A 420 -29.56 5.24 -23.57
CA ASP A 420 -29.30 4.78 -22.21
C ASP A 420 -28.09 3.84 -22.16
N VAL A 421 -28.00 2.89 -23.11
CA VAL A 421 -26.83 2.00 -23.30
C VAL A 421 -25.53 2.81 -23.47
N GLN A 422 -25.58 3.88 -24.27
CA GLN A 422 -24.42 4.73 -24.50
C GLN A 422 -23.97 5.44 -23.23
N CYS A 423 -24.91 5.93 -22.42
CA CYS A 423 -24.60 6.52 -21.12
C CYS A 423 -23.84 5.54 -20.24
N TRP A 424 -24.24 4.26 -20.22
CA TRP A 424 -23.53 3.24 -19.46
C TRP A 424 -22.11 2.98 -19.96
N TYR A 425 -21.89 2.90 -21.29
CA TYR A 425 -20.54 2.77 -21.83
C TYR A 425 -19.65 3.98 -21.47
N VAL A 426 -20.21 5.19 -21.52
CA VAL A 426 -19.52 6.43 -21.12
C VAL A 426 -19.05 6.35 -19.67
N GLN A 427 -19.95 5.96 -18.77
CA GLN A 427 -19.61 5.78 -17.36
C GLN A 427 -18.53 4.70 -17.18
N GLN A 428 -18.60 3.59 -17.92
CA GLN A 428 -17.59 2.54 -17.86
C GLN A 428 -16.20 3.04 -18.25
N TYR A 429 -16.04 3.66 -19.43
CA TYR A 429 -14.71 4.10 -19.86
C TYR A 429 -14.18 5.29 -19.05
N LEU A 430 -15.05 6.16 -18.53
CA LEU A 430 -14.64 7.24 -17.62
C LEU A 430 -14.05 6.67 -16.32
N ILE A 431 -14.72 5.69 -15.71
CA ILE A 431 -14.25 5.04 -14.49
C ILE A 431 -12.95 4.25 -14.74
N LEU A 432 -12.88 3.51 -15.86
CA LEU A 432 -11.67 2.75 -16.21
C LEU A 432 -10.48 3.66 -16.48
N ALA A 433 -10.67 4.77 -17.21
CA ALA A 433 -9.64 5.78 -17.42
C ALA A 433 -9.19 6.39 -16.09
N GLU A 434 -10.14 6.68 -15.19
CA GLU A 434 -9.82 7.21 -13.86
C GLU A 434 -8.99 6.22 -13.02
N PHE A 435 -9.29 4.91 -13.07
CA PHE A 435 -8.48 3.90 -12.37
C PHE A 435 -7.06 3.80 -12.94
N ILE A 436 -6.90 3.82 -14.27
CA ILE A 436 -5.58 3.79 -14.90
C ILE A 436 -4.78 5.03 -14.50
N TRP A 437 -5.41 6.21 -14.54
CA TRP A 437 -4.76 7.46 -14.20
C TRP A 437 -4.38 7.55 -12.71
N THR A 438 -5.29 7.15 -11.83
CA THR A 438 -5.04 7.05 -10.38
C THR A 438 -3.94 6.04 -10.07
N HIS A 439 -3.86 4.93 -10.81
CA HIS A 439 -2.79 3.95 -10.68
C HIS A 439 -1.43 4.60 -10.90
N HIS A 440 -1.24 5.27 -12.04
CA HIS A 440 0.03 5.91 -12.38
C HIS A 440 0.42 7.06 -11.45
N THR A 441 -0.54 7.80 -10.89
CA THR A 441 -0.25 8.93 -10.00
C THR A 441 0.01 8.54 -8.55
N SER A 442 -0.73 7.57 -8.01
CA SER A 442 -0.83 7.38 -6.56
C SER A 442 -0.72 5.92 -6.09
N TYR A 443 -1.11 4.94 -6.91
CA TYR A 443 -1.25 3.54 -6.48
C TYR A 443 -0.20 2.58 -7.05
N LYS A 444 0.62 3.03 -8.01
CA LYS A 444 1.71 2.25 -8.61
C LYS A 444 2.80 1.96 -7.58
N VAL A 445 3.04 0.68 -7.28
CA VAL A 445 4.11 0.26 -6.36
C VAL A 445 5.14 -0.51 -7.16
N GLU A 446 6.09 0.21 -7.75
CA GLU A 446 7.15 -0.36 -8.58
C GLU A 446 8.39 -0.71 -7.74
N ILE A 447 8.73 -1.99 -7.69
CA ILE A 447 9.92 -2.50 -7.03
C ILE A 447 10.81 -3.16 -8.09
N CYS A 448 12.05 -2.66 -8.23
CA CYS A 448 13.02 -3.19 -9.19
C CYS A 448 12.47 -3.31 -10.63
N GLY A 449 11.67 -2.33 -11.09
CA GLY A 449 11.06 -2.33 -12.42
C GLY A 449 9.80 -3.20 -12.57
N VAL A 450 9.34 -3.83 -11.48
CA VAL A 450 8.13 -4.66 -11.44
C VAL A 450 7.06 -3.96 -10.61
N ASP A 451 5.92 -3.72 -11.23
CA ASP A 451 4.74 -3.22 -10.53
C ASP A 451 4.07 -4.36 -9.77
N LEU A 452 4.03 -4.25 -8.43
CA LEU A 452 3.44 -5.28 -7.57
C LEU A 452 1.94 -5.46 -7.82
N PHE A 453 1.27 -4.39 -8.24
CA PHE A 453 -0.18 -4.33 -8.43
C PHE A 453 -0.50 -3.96 -9.87
N ASP A 454 0.14 -4.63 -10.83
CA ASP A 454 -0.05 -4.34 -12.25
C ASP A 454 -1.50 -4.59 -12.69
N VAL A 455 -2.30 -3.52 -12.70
CA VAL A 455 -3.70 -3.48 -13.15
C VAL A 455 -3.84 -3.16 -14.64
N VAL A 456 -2.78 -2.60 -15.24
CA VAL A 456 -2.83 -1.92 -16.53
C VAL A 456 -3.33 -2.82 -17.66
N PRO A 457 -2.84 -4.05 -17.85
CA PRO A 457 -3.30 -4.91 -18.94
C PRO A 457 -4.80 -5.21 -18.90
N THR A 458 -5.34 -5.42 -17.70
CA THR A 458 -6.76 -5.74 -17.52
C THR A 458 -7.63 -4.51 -17.75
N LEU A 459 -7.23 -3.35 -17.21
CA LEU A 459 -7.97 -2.11 -17.37
C LEU A 459 -7.95 -1.61 -18.81
N LEU A 460 -6.81 -1.68 -19.52
CA LEU A 460 -6.73 -1.28 -20.92
C LEU A 460 -7.62 -2.13 -21.82
N ARG A 461 -7.65 -3.45 -21.62
CA ARG A 461 -8.51 -4.34 -22.40
C ARG A 461 -9.99 -3.99 -22.22
N LYS A 462 -10.41 -3.78 -20.96
CA LYS A 462 -11.79 -3.37 -20.63
C LYS A 462 -12.11 -1.97 -21.16
N LEU A 463 -11.16 -1.05 -21.08
CA LEU A 463 -11.31 0.32 -21.57
C LEU A 463 -11.52 0.35 -23.08
N ARG A 464 -10.71 -0.42 -23.81
CA ARG A 464 -10.85 -0.58 -25.25
C ARG A 464 -12.21 -1.14 -25.63
N ALA A 465 -12.64 -2.23 -24.97
CA ALA A 465 -13.95 -2.83 -25.24
C ALA A 465 -15.08 -1.79 -25.04
N ALA A 466 -15.07 -1.03 -23.94
CA ALA A 466 -16.07 0.01 -23.71
C ALA A 466 -16.05 1.13 -24.78
N LEU A 467 -14.86 1.52 -25.26
CA LEU A 467 -14.70 2.56 -26.29
C LEU A 467 -15.05 2.09 -27.70
N GLU A 468 -14.92 0.80 -28.00
CA GLU A 468 -15.30 0.24 -29.30
C GLU A 468 -16.83 0.22 -29.50
N HIS A 469 -17.60 0.21 -28.41
CA HIS A 469 -19.07 0.28 -28.46
C HIS A 469 -19.65 1.71 -28.52
N ASP A 470 -18.87 2.74 -28.15
CA ASP A 470 -19.30 4.15 -28.14
C ASP A 470 -18.74 4.95 -29.34
N LEU A 471 -19.21 4.68 -30.56
CA LEU A 471 -18.57 5.24 -31.77
C LEU A 471 -19.06 6.63 -32.19
N ASP A 472 -20.32 7.02 -31.92
CA ASP A 472 -20.99 8.08 -32.71
C ASP A 472 -21.68 9.20 -31.91
N SER A 473 -21.47 9.34 -30.60
CA SER A 473 -22.09 10.46 -29.86
C SER A 473 -21.25 11.72 -29.87
N SER A 474 -21.81 12.76 -30.49
CA SER A 474 -21.31 14.14 -30.39
C SER A 474 -21.34 14.67 -28.95
N LYS A 475 -22.21 14.14 -28.09
CA LYS A 475 -22.40 14.60 -26.71
C LYS A 475 -21.20 14.25 -25.81
N TYR A 476 -20.58 13.09 -25.99
CA TYR A 476 -19.55 12.57 -25.09
C TYR A 476 -18.13 12.60 -25.68
N GLN A 477 -17.90 13.43 -26.70
CA GLN A 477 -16.60 13.53 -27.37
C GLN A 477 -15.47 13.88 -26.39
N ASN A 478 -15.70 14.79 -25.44
CA ASN A 478 -14.71 15.16 -24.42
C ASN A 478 -14.31 13.98 -23.53
N ALA A 479 -15.31 13.22 -23.02
CA ALA A 479 -15.08 12.02 -22.23
C ALA A 479 -14.30 10.96 -23.01
N ARG A 480 -14.64 10.79 -24.29
CA ARG A 480 -13.96 9.87 -25.20
C ARG A 480 -12.50 10.25 -25.45
N VAL A 481 -12.20 11.53 -25.72
CA VAL A 481 -10.81 12.00 -25.88
C VAL A 481 -10.02 11.78 -24.59
N TRP A 482 -10.61 12.08 -23.43
CA TRP A 482 -9.96 11.83 -22.13
C TRP A 482 -9.59 10.35 -21.96
N ALA A 483 -10.54 9.45 -22.17
CA ALA A 483 -10.32 8.01 -22.04
C ALA A 483 -9.27 7.49 -23.04
N LEU A 484 -9.33 7.95 -24.30
CA LEU A 484 -8.34 7.62 -25.33
C LEU A 484 -6.96 8.14 -24.99
N PHE A 485 -6.86 9.35 -24.42
CA PHE A 485 -5.60 9.92 -23.95
C PHE A 485 -4.97 9.09 -22.84
N VAL A 486 -5.75 8.71 -21.82
CA VAL A 486 -5.25 7.87 -20.73
C VAL A 486 -4.73 6.53 -21.26
N GLY A 487 -5.47 5.91 -22.19
CA GLY A 487 -5.04 4.68 -22.86
C GLY A 487 -3.75 4.86 -23.65
N ALA A 488 -3.66 5.92 -24.48
CA ALA A 488 -2.50 6.21 -25.32
C ALA A 488 -1.25 6.57 -24.49
N HIS A 489 -1.45 7.30 -23.40
CA HIS A 489 -0.39 7.63 -22.44
C HIS A 489 0.18 6.36 -21.80
N THR A 490 -0.72 5.43 -21.45
CA THR A 490 -0.32 4.16 -20.86
C THR A 490 0.39 3.26 -21.87
N GLU A 491 -0.12 3.12 -23.10
CA GLU A 491 0.56 2.40 -24.20
C GLU A 491 1.98 2.91 -24.42
N TRP A 492 2.16 4.23 -24.38
CA TRP A 492 3.48 4.85 -24.54
C TRP A 492 4.43 4.50 -23.39
N SER A 493 3.91 4.50 -22.16
CA SER A 493 4.68 4.30 -20.94
C SER A 493 5.17 2.86 -20.77
N ILE A 494 4.61 1.90 -21.51
CA ILE A 494 5.05 0.50 -21.49
C ILE A 494 6.45 0.41 -22.15
N PRO A 495 7.50 -0.02 -21.40
CA PRO A 495 8.84 -0.15 -21.95
C PRO A 495 8.86 -1.09 -23.15
N LYS A 496 9.57 -0.70 -24.22
CA LYS A 496 9.72 -1.53 -25.44
C LYS A 496 10.19 -2.97 -25.15
N ALA A 497 10.99 -3.17 -24.10
CA ALA A 497 11.47 -4.48 -23.68
C ALA A 497 10.40 -5.41 -23.09
N LYS A 498 9.28 -4.86 -22.59
CA LYS A 498 8.12 -5.63 -22.11
C LYS A 498 7.13 -5.96 -23.24
N GLN A 499 7.38 -5.53 -24.48
CA GLN A 499 6.54 -5.94 -25.60
C GLN A 499 6.73 -7.43 -25.88
N PRO A 500 5.65 -8.23 -25.97
CA PRO A 500 5.70 -9.69 -26.14
C PRO A 500 6.53 -10.20 -27.32
N GLY A 501 6.95 -9.32 -28.23
CA GLY A 501 7.77 -9.66 -29.39
C GLY A 501 9.29 -9.68 -29.18
N SER A 502 9.83 -9.19 -28.06
CA SER A 502 11.28 -9.12 -27.84
C SER A 502 11.86 -10.27 -27.02
N ARG A 503 11.03 -11.21 -26.56
CA ARG A 503 11.44 -12.44 -25.86
C ARG A 503 11.43 -13.64 -26.82
N ALA A 504 12.07 -13.50 -27.96
CA ALA A 504 12.52 -14.67 -28.72
C ALA A 504 13.84 -15.15 -28.10
N ALA A 505 13.90 -16.44 -27.78
CA ALA A 505 15.01 -17.16 -27.13
C ALA A 505 15.18 -16.89 -25.63
N LEU A 506 14.48 -17.68 -24.80
CA LEU A 506 15.02 -18.40 -23.64
C LEU A 506 13.86 -18.89 -22.74
N SER A 507 13.28 -20.02 -23.13
CA SER A 507 12.83 -21.07 -22.19
C SER A 507 12.30 -22.24 -23.00
N ASP A 508 13.18 -23.24 -23.17
CA ASP A 508 12.79 -24.62 -23.45
C ASP A 508 11.89 -25.17 -22.32
N GLU A 509 10.92 -25.96 -22.76
CA GLU A 509 10.33 -27.14 -22.10
C GLU A 509 9.86 -27.04 -20.62
N GLN A 510 8.54 -27.08 -20.42
CA GLN A 510 7.85 -28.33 -20.03
C GLN A 510 6.32 -28.18 -19.91
N ASN A 511 5.65 -28.96 -20.76
CA ASN A 511 4.35 -29.63 -20.64
C ASN A 511 3.49 -29.43 -19.38
N THR A 512 2.23 -29.00 -19.57
CA THR A 512 1.05 -29.86 -19.32
C THR A 512 -0.14 -29.38 -20.15
N ARG A 513 -0.77 -30.36 -20.82
CA ARG A 513 -2.03 -30.27 -21.56
C ARG A 513 -3.15 -29.69 -20.70
N ASP A 514 -3.83 -28.67 -21.22
CA ASP A 514 -5.29 -28.59 -21.18
C ASP A 514 -5.77 -27.86 -22.44
N GLU A 515 -6.56 -28.58 -23.23
CA GLU A 515 -7.12 -28.14 -24.50
C GLU A 515 -8.39 -27.30 -24.27
N ASN A 516 -8.64 -26.37 -25.18
CA ASN A 516 -9.86 -25.55 -25.32
C ASN A 516 -9.97 -24.25 -24.52
N GLN A 517 -9.04 -23.33 -24.80
CA GLN A 517 -9.37 -21.91 -25.01
C GLN A 517 -8.33 -21.34 -25.99
N LYS A 518 -8.67 -21.26 -27.29
CA LYS A 518 -7.86 -20.51 -28.25
C LYS A 518 -7.89 -19.04 -27.79
N PRO A 519 -6.77 -18.42 -27.38
CA PRO A 519 -6.72 -16.98 -27.26
C PRO A 519 -6.83 -16.44 -28.67
N GLU A 520 -7.82 -15.60 -28.93
CA GLU A 520 -7.92 -14.86 -30.17
C GLU A 520 -6.57 -14.21 -30.48
N ASP A 521 -6.12 -14.42 -31.72
CA ASP A 521 -4.84 -13.99 -32.24
C ASP A 521 -4.84 -12.46 -32.38
N TYR A 522 -4.60 -11.75 -31.28
CA TYR A 522 -4.40 -10.30 -31.24
C TYR A 522 -3.12 -9.97 -32.00
N SER A 523 -3.27 -9.62 -33.28
CA SER A 523 -2.15 -9.33 -34.16
C SER A 523 -1.20 -8.26 -33.57
N LYS A 524 0.10 -8.50 -33.71
CA LYS A 524 1.25 -7.71 -33.24
C LYS A 524 1.22 -6.21 -33.58
N ASN A 525 0.35 -5.75 -34.48
CA ASN A 525 0.22 -4.34 -34.88
C ASN A 525 -0.74 -3.53 -34.00
N ASP A 526 -1.42 -4.15 -33.05
CA ASP A 526 -2.45 -3.50 -32.24
C ASP A 526 -1.91 -2.79 -30.97
N SER A 527 -0.59 -2.70 -30.82
CA SER A 527 0.07 -2.13 -29.62
C SER A 527 -0.09 -0.61 -29.45
N ARG A 528 -0.71 0.07 -30.42
CA ARG A 528 -0.93 1.52 -30.44
C ARG A 528 -2.38 1.88 -30.77
N TRP A 529 -3.33 1.01 -30.43
CA TRP A 529 -4.74 1.21 -30.73
C TRP A 529 -5.25 2.53 -30.15
N PHE A 530 -4.95 2.81 -28.88
CA PHE A 530 -5.42 4.04 -28.22
C PHE A 530 -4.78 5.27 -28.85
N HIS A 531 -3.49 5.21 -29.16
CA HIS A 531 -2.77 6.30 -29.83
C HIS A 531 -3.39 6.65 -31.19
N CYS A 532 -3.69 5.65 -32.03
CA CYS A 532 -4.33 5.86 -33.34
C CYS A 532 -5.76 6.41 -33.20
N ARG A 533 -6.56 5.86 -32.27
CA ARG A 533 -7.94 6.32 -32.04
C ARG A 533 -7.99 7.73 -31.46
N LEU A 534 -7.05 8.08 -30.59
CA LEU A 534 -6.90 9.44 -30.08
C LEU A 534 -6.64 10.45 -31.21
N ALA A 535 -5.74 10.12 -32.15
CA ALA A 535 -5.44 10.97 -33.31
C ALA A 535 -6.70 11.25 -34.14
N ILE A 536 -7.46 10.20 -34.44
CA ILE A 536 -8.72 10.30 -35.18
C ILE A 536 -9.72 11.19 -34.44
N GLN A 537 -9.90 10.96 -33.13
CA GLN A 537 -10.87 11.71 -32.33
C GLN A 537 -10.51 13.21 -32.23
N ILE A 538 -9.23 13.53 -31.97
CA ILE A 538 -8.74 14.92 -31.91
C ILE A 538 -8.99 15.65 -33.24
N ARG A 539 -8.71 14.98 -34.37
CA ARG A 539 -8.95 15.52 -35.71
C ARG A 539 -10.44 15.72 -36.01
N GLN A 540 -11.28 14.77 -35.64
CA GLN A 540 -12.74 14.88 -35.80
C GLN A 540 -13.33 16.06 -35.01
N MET A 541 -12.72 16.40 -33.87
CA MET A 541 -13.10 17.55 -33.05
C MET A 541 -12.45 18.86 -33.50
N GLY A 542 -11.58 18.84 -34.52
CA GLY A 542 -10.87 20.03 -35.00
C GLY A 542 -9.87 20.61 -34.01
N LEU A 543 -9.37 19.81 -33.06
CA LEU A 543 -8.39 20.23 -32.07
C LEU A 543 -6.99 20.19 -32.71
N THR A 544 -6.30 21.33 -32.73
CA THR A 544 -5.03 21.51 -33.45
C THR A 544 -3.85 21.79 -32.54
N LYS A 545 -4.10 22.11 -31.26
CA LYS A 545 -3.05 22.50 -30.30
C LYS A 545 -3.20 21.77 -28.98
N TRP A 546 -2.08 21.51 -28.32
CA TRP A 546 -2.06 20.95 -26.96
C TRP A 546 -2.94 21.75 -25.99
N THR A 547 -2.93 23.08 -26.06
CA THR A 547 -3.74 23.93 -25.16
C THR A 547 -5.24 23.66 -25.26
N GLU A 548 -5.75 23.34 -26.46
CA GLU A 548 -7.17 23.05 -26.68
C GLU A 548 -7.54 21.70 -26.06
N VAL A 549 -6.70 20.69 -26.26
CA VAL A 549 -6.86 19.35 -25.69
C VAL A 549 -6.72 19.40 -24.16
N ARG A 550 -5.74 20.16 -23.65
CA ARG A 550 -5.50 20.35 -22.21
C ARG A 550 -6.70 20.98 -21.51
N ASN A 551 -7.37 21.95 -22.13
CA ASN A 551 -8.59 22.55 -21.57
C ASN A 551 -9.70 21.51 -21.37
N ILE A 552 -9.81 20.52 -22.28
CA ILE A 552 -10.73 19.38 -22.10
C ILE A 552 -10.28 18.52 -20.92
N PHE A 553 -8.99 18.17 -20.85
CA PHE A 553 -8.46 17.31 -19.78
C PHE A 553 -8.56 17.92 -18.39
N GLN A 554 -8.45 19.25 -18.29
CA GLN A 554 -8.74 20.01 -17.06
C GLN A 554 -10.19 19.87 -16.60
N GLY A 555 -11.10 19.35 -17.43
CA GLY A 555 -12.44 18.94 -17.06
C GLY A 555 -12.54 17.59 -16.33
N PHE A 556 -11.46 16.80 -16.32
CA PHE A 556 -11.37 15.47 -15.72
C PHE A 556 -10.25 15.43 -14.67
N ASN A 557 -9.70 14.27 -14.29
CA ASN A 557 -8.69 14.21 -13.23
C ASN A 557 -7.23 14.43 -13.72
N HIS A 558 -7.01 15.32 -14.68
CA HIS A 558 -5.69 15.49 -15.31
C HIS A 558 -4.71 16.30 -14.46
N ALA A 559 -3.45 15.86 -14.45
CA ALA A 559 -2.30 16.61 -13.91
C ALA A 559 -1.03 16.33 -14.74
N ASP A 560 -0.29 17.38 -15.10
CA ASP A 560 0.96 17.31 -15.87
C ASP A 560 2.15 16.83 -15.01
N VAL A 561 2.02 15.67 -14.36
CA VAL A 561 3.01 15.12 -13.42
C VAL A 561 3.53 13.74 -13.81
N ILE A 562 2.84 13.06 -14.74
CA ILE A 562 3.20 11.71 -15.18
C ILE A 562 3.96 11.81 -16.49
N SER A 563 5.14 11.20 -16.57
CA SER A 563 5.90 11.08 -17.82
C SER A 563 5.31 9.98 -18.72
N PRO A 564 5.23 10.17 -20.05
CA PRO A 564 5.58 11.39 -20.78
C PRO A 564 4.56 12.52 -20.51
N LEU A 565 5.03 13.77 -20.49
CA LEU A 565 4.13 14.92 -20.37
C LEU A 565 3.08 14.89 -21.49
N GLY A 566 1.84 15.28 -21.15
CA GLY A 566 0.71 15.21 -22.08
C GLY A 566 0.97 15.96 -23.38
N GLU A 567 1.62 17.12 -23.30
CA GLU A 567 2.05 17.91 -24.46
C GLU A 567 2.88 17.11 -25.46
N LYS A 568 3.85 16.33 -24.98
CA LYS A 568 4.74 15.55 -25.86
C LYS A 568 3.95 14.45 -26.59
N LEU A 569 3.05 13.78 -25.89
CA LEU A 569 2.18 12.76 -26.47
C LEU A 569 1.27 13.37 -27.54
N ILE A 570 0.59 14.47 -27.21
CA ILE A 570 -0.35 15.13 -28.13
C ILE A 570 0.36 15.72 -29.34
N ASN A 571 1.54 16.30 -29.18
CA ASN A 571 2.33 16.78 -30.32
C ASN A 571 2.78 15.63 -31.25
N GLU A 572 3.11 14.45 -30.73
CA GLU A 572 3.39 13.28 -31.57
C GLU A 572 2.12 12.80 -32.31
N VAL A 573 0.97 12.80 -31.63
CA VAL A 573 -0.33 12.43 -32.21
C VAL A 573 -0.73 13.38 -33.34
N LEU A 574 -0.59 14.69 -33.12
CA LEU A 574 -0.89 15.74 -34.09
C LEU A 574 0.12 15.80 -35.25
N GLY A 575 1.36 15.38 -35.04
CA GLY A 575 2.41 15.45 -36.06
C GLY A 575 2.41 14.28 -37.06
N ARG A 576 1.70 13.18 -36.75
CA ARG A 576 1.70 11.96 -37.59
C ARG A 576 0.53 11.84 -38.56
N TYR A 577 -0.53 12.62 -38.36
CA TYR A 577 -1.81 12.50 -39.06
C TYR A 577 -2.41 13.88 -39.35
#